data_AF-A0A847ZVS9-F1
#
_entry.id   AF-A0A847ZVS9-F1
#
_cell.length_a   1.000
_cell.length_b   1.000
_cell.length_c   1.000
_cell.angle_alpha   90.00
_cell.angle_beta   90.00
_cell.angle_gamma   90.00
#
_symmetry.space_group_name_H-M   'P 1'
#
loop_
_entity.id
_entity.type
_entity.pdbx_description
1 polymer ?
#
loop_
_entity_poly.entity_id
_entity_poly.type
_entity_poly.pdbx_seq_one_letter_code
_entity_poly.pdbx_strand_id
1 'polypeptide(L)'
;MASEYKNILKVRDDANPVWFSGSDGKYNLKENTEGSWLGKNEFSNKDLRHRIEPWLTSLFQSEHLSLIAGSGLTHAVHYLAAQKGAAGMSALTLSNHQAEINQAAERASEAAGRKKGNLEDQLRVANE
;
A
#
# COMPACT_ATOMS: atom_id res chain seq x y z
N MET A 1 17.25 -6.99 37.09
CA MET A 1 16.15 -6.25 36.43
C MET A 1 16.06 -6.78 35.01
N ALA A 2 14.92 -7.34 34.62
CA ALA A 2 14.75 -8.02 33.33
C ALA A 2 15.04 -7.05 32.18
N SER A 3 15.91 -7.45 31.26
CA SER A 3 16.13 -6.77 29.99
C SER A 3 14.79 -6.65 29.27
N GLU A 4 14.26 -5.44 29.21
CA GLU A 4 13.00 -5.15 28.54
C GLU A 4 13.24 -5.26 27.03
N TYR A 5 12.79 -6.36 26.41
CA TYR A 5 12.88 -6.56 24.97
C TYR A 5 11.87 -5.64 24.28
N LYS A 6 12.30 -4.42 23.96
CA LYS A 6 11.44 -3.34 23.42
C LYS A 6 11.06 -3.51 21.95
N ASN A 7 11.82 -4.29 21.19
CA ASN A 7 11.62 -4.42 19.75
C ASN A 7 10.98 -5.76 19.40
N ILE A 8 10.04 -5.72 18.46
CA ILE A 8 9.33 -6.89 17.92
C ILE A 8 9.40 -6.86 16.39
N LEU A 9 9.69 -8.01 15.78
CA LEU A 9 9.64 -8.23 14.35
C LEU A 9 8.79 -9.46 14.04
N LYS A 10 7.82 -9.32 13.15
CA LYS A 10 7.04 -10.43 12.60
C LYS A 10 6.85 -10.16 11.12
N VAL A 11 7.46 -10.97 10.28
CA VAL A 11 7.17 -10.99 8.83
C VAL A 11 6.29 -12.19 8.47
N ARG A 12 5.82 -12.24 7.23
CA ARG A 12 4.88 -13.28 6.75
C ARG A 12 5.35 -14.71 7.03
N ASP A 13 6.65 -14.97 6.85
CA ASP A 13 7.21 -16.32 6.93
C ASP A 13 7.61 -16.71 8.37
N ASP A 14 7.40 -15.83 9.36
CA ASP A 14 7.65 -16.14 10.77
C ASP A 14 6.44 -16.85 11.39
N ALA A 15 6.66 -18.01 12.01
CA ALA A 15 5.62 -18.71 12.76
C ALA A 15 5.18 -17.93 14.01
N ASN A 16 6.15 -17.31 14.72
CA ASN A 16 5.93 -16.54 15.94
C ASN A 16 6.70 -15.21 15.86
N PRO A 17 6.25 -14.14 16.55
CA PRO A 17 6.97 -12.88 16.59
C PRO A 17 8.35 -13.03 17.24
N VAL A 18 9.33 -12.36 16.65
CA VAL A 18 10.72 -12.31 17.14
C VAL A 18 10.90 -11.08 18.02
N TRP A 19 11.22 -11.30 19.29
CA TRP A 19 11.51 -10.26 20.27
C TRP A 19 13.02 -10.08 20.43
N PHE A 20 13.48 -8.84 20.41
CA PHE A 20 14.91 -8.54 20.53
C PHE A 20 15.16 -7.21 21.23
N SER A 21 16.40 -7.04 21.67
CA SER A 21 16.90 -5.83 22.33
C SER A 21 18.27 -5.46 21.79
N GLY A 22 18.63 -4.19 21.83
CA GLY A 22 19.91 -3.71 21.34
C GLY A 22 19.82 -2.30 20.78
N SER A 23 20.97 -1.66 20.67
CA SER A 23 21.16 -0.31 20.14
C SER A 23 22.44 -0.27 19.29
N ASP A 24 22.58 0.73 18.44
CA ASP A 24 23.77 0.95 17.60
C ASP A 24 24.15 -0.23 16.69
N GLY A 25 23.15 -0.90 16.12
CA GLY A 25 23.34 -1.91 15.09
C GLY A 25 23.86 -3.26 15.56
N LYS A 26 23.85 -3.51 16.88
CA LYS A 26 24.04 -4.83 17.49
C LYS A 26 22.80 -5.19 18.29
N TYR A 27 22.20 -6.32 17.95
CA TYR A 27 20.94 -6.79 18.53
C TYR A 27 21.08 -8.21 19.05
N ASN A 28 20.37 -8.51 20.12
CA ASN A 28 20.32 -9.82 20.75
C ASN A 28 18.87 -10.29 20.89
N LEU A 29 18.63 -11.54 20.51
CA LEU A 29 17.34 -12.20 20.67
C LEU A 29 16.96 -12.38 22.14
N LYS A 30 15.66 -12.41 22.41
CA LYS A 30 15.11 -12.85 23.68
C LYS A 30 15.31 -14.35 23.89
N GLU A 31 15.66 -14.75 25.11
CA GLU A 31 15.70 -16.16 25.50
C GLU A 31 14.34 -16.84 25.20
N ASN A 32 14.37 -18.01 24.55
CA ASN A 32 13.21 -18.75 24.01
C ASN A 32 12.52 -18.15 22.78
N THR A 33 13.18 -17.23 22.06
CA THR A 33 12.72 -16.79 20.73
C THR A 33 13.68 -17.33 19.67
N GLU A 34 13.16 -18.12 18.73
CA GLU A 34 13.94 -18.62 17.60
C GLU A 34 13.59 -17.83 16.33
N GLY A 35 14.61 -17.22 15.72
CA GLY A 35 14.51 -16.65 14.37
C GLY A 35 15.09 -17.64 13.37
N SER A 36 14.24 -18.30 12.56
CA SER A 36 14.67 -19.30 11.57
C SER A 36 15.65 -18.77 10.52
N TRP A 37 15.68 -17.45 10.34
CA TRP A 37 16.54 -16.71 9.41
C TRP A 37 17.85 -16.21 10.06
N LEU A 38 18.05 -16.45 11.36
CA LEU A 38 19.24 -16.06 12.10
C LEU A 38 20.07 -17.30 12.45
N GLY A 39 21.34 -17.32 12.01
CA GLY A 39 22.28 -18.40 12.37
C GLY A 39 22.94 -18.22 13.74
N LYS A 40 22.72 -17.08 14.41
CA LYS A 40 23.33 -16.69 15.70
C LYS A 40 22.36 -15.83 16.51
N ASN A 41 22.52 -15.80 17.83
CA ASN A 41 21.70 -14.97 18.72
C ASN A 41 21.99 -13.46 18.62
N GLU A 42 23.20 -13.10 18.23
CA GLU A 42 23.59 -11.71 17.96
C GLU A 42 23.52 -11.44 16.45
N PHE A 43 22.87 -10.33 16.08
CA PHE A 43 22.67 -9.95 14.69
C PHE A 43 22.69 -8.43 14.52
N SER A 44 22.74 -7.98 13.27
CA SER A 44 22.97 -6.59 12.91
C SER A 44 21.82 -5.95 12.14
N ASN A 45 21.91 -4.64 11.91
CA ASN A 45 21.02 -3.93 10.99
C ASN A 45 20.97 -4.54 9.58
N LYS A 46 22.07 -5.15 9.12
CA LYS A 46 22.13 -5.80 7.81
C LYS A 46 21.21 -7.02 7.76
N ASP A 47 21.19 -7.80 8.83
CA ASP A 47 20.36 -9.01 8.93
C ASP A 47 18.86 -8.63 9.02
N LEU A 48 18.54 -7.57 9.79
CA LEU A 48 17.19 -7.00 9.84
C LEU A 48 16.72 -6.53 8.46
N ARG A 49 17.54 -5.77 7.73
CA ARG A 49 17.20 -5.31 6.37
C ARG A 49 16.96 -6.47 5.43
N HIS A 50 17.82 -7.49 5.48
CA HIS A 50 17.67 -8.70 4.66
C HIS A 50 16.35 -9.43 4.93
N ARG A 51 15.80 -9.35 6.14
CA ARG A 51 14.50 -9.92 6.49
C ARG A 51 13.33 -9.00 6.13
N ILE A 52 13.44 -7.71 6.38
CA ILE A 52 12.33 -6.74 6.29
C ILE A 52 12.11 -6.28 4.84
N GLU A 53 13.17 -5.94 4.10
CA GLU A 53 13.05 -5.33 2.77
C GLU A 53 12.37 -6.26 1.75
N PRO A 54 12.70 -7.57 1.66
CA PRO A 54 12.01 -8.46 0.72
C PRO A 54 10.54 -8.64 1.06
N TRP A 55 10.20 -8.67 2.36
CA TRP A 55 8.81 -8.79 2.81
C TRP A 55 8.01 -7.53 2.50
N LEU A 56 8.53 -6.33 2.83
CA LEU A 56 7.88 -5.06 2.48
C LEU A 56 7.70 -4.92 0.96
N THR A 57 8.73 -5.25 0.19
CA THR A 57 8.66 -5.23 -1.28
C THR A 57 7.56 -6.16 -1.79
N SER A 58 7.51 -7.39 -1.26
CA SER A 58 6.48 -8.37 -1.63
C SER A 58 5.07 -7.90 -1.25
N LEU A 59 4.93 -7.24 -0.10
CA LEU A 59 3.65 -6.69 0.37
C LEU A 59 3.12 -5.63 -0.61
N PHE A 60 3.92 -4.61 -0.92
CA PHE A 60 3.51 -3.55 -1.86
C PHE A 60 3.25 -4.11 -3.28
N GLN A 61 4.04 -5.07 -3.73
CA GLN A 61 3.80 -5.74 -5.01
C GLN A 61 2.49 -6.52 -5.02
N SER A 62 2.17 -7.21 -3.93
CA SER A 62 0.91 -7.95 -3.81
C SER A 62 -0.31 -7.03 -3.77
N GLU A 63 -0.20 -5.86 -3.16
CA GLU A 63 -1.26 -4.85 -3.15
C GLU A 63 -1.49 -4.29 -4.55
N HIS A 64 -0.43 -3.91 -5.26
CA HIS A 64 -0.53 -3.43 -6.63
C HIS A 64 -1.12 -4.49 -7.57
N LEU A 65 -0.68 -5.74 -7.43
CA LEU A 65 -1.24 -6.86 -8.18
C LEU A 65 -2.72 -7.08 -7.85
N SER A 66 -3.10 -7.02 -6.57
CA SER A 66 -4.49 -7.18 -6.14
C SER A 66 -5.38 -6.07 -6.68
N LEU A 67 -4.90 -4.82 -6.72
CA LEU A 67 -5.60 -3.69 -7.30
C LEU A 67 -5.80 -3.86 -8.81
N ILE A 68 -4.75 -4.27 -9.54
CA ILE A 68 -4.83 -4.57 -10.98
C ILE A 68 -5.76 -5.77 -11.24
N ALA A 69 -5.65 -6.84 -10.46
CA ALA A 69 -6.48 -8.02 -10.64
C ALA A 69 -7.96 -7.70 -10.36
N GLY A 70 -8.25 -7.02 -9.26
CA GLY A 70 -9.62 -6.65 -8.88
C GLY A 70 -10.28 -5.72 -9.89
N SER A 71 -9.60 -4.63 -10.28
CA SER A 71 -10.13 -3.69 -11.26
C SER A 71 -10.10 -4.25 -12.69
N GLY A 72 -8.96 -4.83 -13.10
CA GLY A 72 -8.72 -5.33 -14.45
C GLY A 72 -9.60 -6.53 -14.84
N LEU A 73 -9.79 -7.50 -13.94
CA LEU A 73 -10.68 -8.64 -14.20
C LEU A 73 -12.13 -8.16 -14.39
N THR A 74 -12.58 -7.26 -13.52
CA THR A 74 -13.92 -6.67 -13.62
C THR A 74 -14.09 -5.92 -14.94
N HIS A 75 -13.10 -5.13 -15.36
CA HIS A 75 -13.13 -4.43 -16.64
C HIS A 75 -13.16 -5.40 -17.83
N ALA A 76 -12.34 -6.46 -17.80
CA ALA A 76 -12.29 -7.45 -18.88
C ALA A 76 -13.61 -8.22 -19.03
N VAL A 77 -14.17 -8.71 -17.92
CA VAL A 77 -15.46 -9.43 -17.92
C VAL A 77 -16.60 -8.51 -18.37
N HIS A 78 -16.64 -7.27 -17.86
CA HIS A 78 -17.66 -6.30 -18.30
C HIS A 78 -17.54 -5.97 -19.79
N TYR A 79 -16.31 -5.83 -20.29
CA TYR A 79 -16.09 -5.58 -21.72
C TYR A 79 -16.57 -6.74 -22.59
N LEU A 80 -16.28 -7.98 -22.20
CA LEU A 80 -16.78 -9.16 -22.92
C LEU A 80 -18.32 -9.22 -22.94
N ALA A 81 -18.97 -8.90 -21.83
CA ALA A 81 -20.43 -8.99 -21.70
C ALA A 81 -21.18 -7.80 -22.33
N ALA A 82 -20.65 -6.58 -22.22
CA ALA A 82 -21.35 -5.34 -22.55
C ALA A 82 -20.69 -4.53 -23.68
N GLN A 83 -19.55 -4.99 -24.21
CA GLN A 83 -18.77 -4.32 -25.26
C GLN A 83 -18.38 -2.87 -24.91
N LYS A 84 -18.22 -2.59 -23.61
CA LYS A 84 -17.79 -1.30 -23.06
C LYS A 84 -16.96 -1.51 -21.80
N GLY A 85 -16.12 -0.53 -21.46
CA GLY A 85 -15.36 -0.57 -20.20
C GLY A 85 -16.26 -0.55 -18.97
N ALA A 86 -15.84 -1.20 -17.89
CA ALA A 86 -16.52 -1.10 -16.59
C ALA A 86 -16.45 0.34 -16.04
N ALA A 87 -17.23 0.61 -14.99
CA ALA A 87 -17.17 1.89 -14.30
C ALA A 87 -15.74 2.17 -13.83
N GLY A 88 -15.14 3.24 -14.36
CA GLY A 88 -13.79 3.69 -14.03
C GLY A 88 -13.79 5.10 -13.45
N MET A 89 -12.61 5.68 -13.29
CA MET A 89 -12.43 7.01 -12.69
C MET A 89 -12.76 8.16 -13.66
N SER A 90 -13.55 7.93 -14.70
CA SER A 90 -13.90 8.99 -15.65
C SER A 90 -14.89 9.99 -15.01
N ALA A 91 -14.87 11.23 -15.48
CA ALA A 91 -15.85 12.24 -15.09
C ALA A 91 -17.28 11.72 -15.28
N LEU A 92 -18.13 11.95 -14.29
CA LEU A 92 -19.54 11.62 -14.27
C LEU A 92 -20.36 12.70 -14.95
N THR A 93 -21.49 12.29 -15.52
CA THR A 93 -22.55 13.23 -15.93
C THR A 93 -23.45 13.49 -14.72
N LEU A 94 -23.37 14.70 -14.18
CA LEU A 94 -24.20 15.20 -13.08
C LEU A 94 -25.43 15.90 -13.67
N SER A 95 -26.53 15.85 -12.90
CA SER A 95 -27.80 16.46 -13.30
C SER A 95 -27.83 17.98 -13.08
N ASN A 96 -27.05 18.49 -12.13
CA ASN A 96 -27.06 19.89 -11.71
C ASN A 96 -25.64 20.47 -11.79
N HIS A 97 -25.53 21.75 -12.19
CA HIS A 97 -24.29 22.52 -12.19
C HIS A 97 -23.10 21.83 -12.90
N GLN A 98 -23.39 20.96 -13.88
CA GLN A 98 -22.39 20.13 -14.55
C GLN A 98 -21.28 20.96 -15.19
N ALA A 99 -21.63 22.10 -15.81
CA ALA A 99 -20.67 22.93 -16.53
C ALA A 99 -19.70 23.61 -15.57
N GLU A 100 -20.23 24.17 -14.48
CA GLU A 100 -19.47 24.84 -13.43
C GLU A 100 -18.55 23.85 -12.71
N ILE A 101 -19.09 22.70 -12.31
CA ILE A 101 -18.35 21.63 -11.64
C ILE A 101 -17.25 21.10 -12.57
N ASN A 102 -17.54 20.85 -13.85
CA ASN A 102 -16.51 20.41 -14.81
C ASN A 102 -15.41 21.43 -14.99
N GLN A 103 -15.75 22.71 -15.11
CA GLN A 103 -14.75 23.76 -15.33
C GLN A 103 -13.85 23.93 -14.10
N ALA A 104 -14.41 23.85 -12.90
CA ALA A 104 -13.62 23.93 -11.68
C ALA A 104 -12.84 22.63 -11.42
N ALA A 105 -13.39 21.46 -11.75
CA ALA A 105 -12.66 20.19 -11.71
C ALA A 105 -11.47 20.18 -12.68
N GLU A 106 -11.62 20.74 -13.88
CA GLU A 106 -10.52 20.86 -14.85
C GLU A 106 -9.41 21.75 -14.29
N ARG A 107 -9.74 22.95 -13.81
CA ARG A 107 -8.79 23.86 -13.14
C ARG A 107 -8.08 23.21 -11.96
N ALA A 108 -8.82 22.47 -11.14
CA ALA A 108 -8.27 21.77 -9.98
C ALA A 108 -7.34 20.62 -10.39
N SER A 109 -7.64 19.94 -11.50
CA SER A 109 -6.79 18.87 -12.05
C SER A 109 -5.51 19.42 -12.68
N GLU A 110 -5.60 20.53 -13.41
CA GLU A 110 -4.44 21.25 -13.99
C GLU A 110 -3.50 21.74 -12.88
N ALA A 111 -4.05 22.31 -11.81
CA ALA A 111 -3.28 22.73 -10.64
C ALA A 111 -2.57 21.54 -9.95
N ALA A 112 -3.15 20.35 -10.02
CA ALA A 112 -2.54 19.10 -9.52
C ALA A 112 -1.56 18.44 -10.52
N GLY A 113 -1.29 19.08 -11.67
CA GLY A 113 -0.40 18.58 -12.71
C GLY A 113 -1.00 17.47 -13.59
N ARG A 114 -2.31 17.24 -13.51
CA ARG A 114 -3.06 16.32 -14.39
C ARG A 114 -3.66 17.09 -15.58
N LYS A 115 -3.93 16.37 -16.68
CA LYS A 115 -4.45 16.95 -17.93
C LYS A 115 -5.98 16.95 -18.07
N LYS A 116 -6.69 16.28 -17.16
CA LYS A 116 -8.15 16.13 -17.23
C LYS A 116 -8.72 15.85 -15.84
N GLY A 117 -9.82 16.52 -15.52
CA GLY A 117 -10.58 16.28 -14.29
C GLY A 117 -11.22 14.88 -14.26
N ASN A 118 -11.13 14.21 -13.11
CA ASN A 118 -11.77 12.91 -12.86
C ASN A 118 -13.01 13.07 -11.97
N LEU A 119 -13.68 11.96 -11.63
CA LEU A 119 -14.86 12.01 -10.74
C LEU A 119 -14.52 12.54 -9.34
N GLU A 120 -13.30 12.33 -8.84
CA GLU A 120 -12.89 12.85 -7.51
C GLU A 120 -12.75 14.37 -7.55
N ASP A 121 -12.23 14.93 -8.64
CA ASP A 121 -12.17 16.38 -8.82
C ASP A 121 -13.57 16.99 -8.88
N GLN A 122 -14.50 16.35 -9.58
CA GLN A 122 -15.90 16.78 -9.62
C GLN A 122 -16.54 16.73 -8.22
N LEU A 123 -16.34 15.62 -7.48
CA LEU A 123 -16.90 15.46 -6.14
C LEU A 123 -16.31 16.46 -5.14
N ARG A 124 -15.00 16.71 -5.23
CA ARG A 124 -14.29 17.68 -4.38
C ARG A 124 -14.82 19.08 -4.61
N VAL A 125 -14.83 19.54 -5.86
CA VAL A 125 -15.30 20.88 -6.23
C VAL A 125 -16.79 21.06 -5.96
N ALA A 126 -17.61 20.02 -6.16
CA ALA A 126 -19.04 20.10 -5.87
C ALA A 126 -19.35 20.25 -4.36
N ASN A 127 -18.38 19.94 -3.49
CA ASN A 127 -18.51 20.03 -2.04
C ASN A 127 -17.84 21.30 -1.46
N GLU A 128 -17.19 22.10 -2.29
CA GLU A 128 -16.59 23.41 -1.95
C GLU A 128 -17.60 24.55 -2.19
#